data_AF-A0AAW2HYP4-F1
#
_entry.id   AF-A0AAW2HYP4-F1
#
_cell.length_a   1.000
_cell.length_b   1.000
_cell.length_c   1.000
_cell.angle_alpha   90.00
_cell.angle_beta   90.00
_cell.angle_gamma   90.00
#
_symmetry.space_group_name_H-M   'P 1'
#
loop_
_entity.id
_entity.type
_entity.pdbx_description
1 polymer ?
#
loop_
_entity_poly.entity_id
_entity_poly.type
_entity_poly.pdbx_seq_one_letter_code
_entity_poly.pdbx_strand_id
1 'polypeptide(L)'
;MAVEEDPNELKRKIELLRELVATEKELDVRTDDNFMLRYLRCSEHDPDAAFHRMKSYYQLKFKYPNWFSEAPDSVGELLSKGYFYVLSARDREGRIVYVNELGAIKEKSSMAHQSQLHDIFIEVITDDEEAQRKGVCVIVDVRDVSWKMMKWLTPGNIRVAVRKAETIPVKKIAYHVVNPNIILNLALKVILPFLSSAIKENIHIHNTWSSLHRIIDPDCLPVTYGGTMDLGAHKMFIDTNSEKLLRNLRLGYKKNSSNACLDT
;
A
#
# COMPACT_ATOMS: atom_id res chain seq x y z
N MET A 1 12.33 -18.05 11.21
CA MET A 1 13.24 -17.15 11.94
C MET A 1 13.60 -16.02 11.01
N ALA A 2 13.47 -14.76 11.43
CA ALA A 2 14.00 -13.64 10.64
C ALA A 2 15.52 -13.81 10.54
N VAL A 3 16.07 -13.75 9.33
CA VAL A 3 17.51 -13.71 9.13
C VAL A 3 17.99 -12.38 9.72
N GLU A 4 18.92 -12.45 10.67
CA GLU A 4 19.52 -11.26 11.26
C GLU A 4 20.30 -10.52 10.17
N GLU A 5 19.98 -9.24 9.95
CA GLU A 5 20.62 -8.45 8.91
C GLU A 5 22.02 -8.02 9.37
N ASP A 6 23.08 -8.48 8.70
CA ASP A 6 24.45 -8.02 8.99
C ASP A 6 24.59 -6.50 8.68
N PRO A 7 24.89 -5.65 9.68
CA PRO A 7 25.00 -4.21 9.49
C PRO A 7 26.03 -3.79 8.43
N ASN A 8 27.14 -4.52 8.32
CA ASN A 8 28.20 -4.20 7.36
C ASN A 8 27.75 -4.47 5.92
N GLU A 9 27.11 -5.62 5.71
CA GLU A 9 26.55 -5.98 4.41
C GLU A 9 25.38 -5.08 4.01
N LEU A 10 24.52 -4.70 4.96
CA LEU A 10 23.47 -3.71 4.70
C LEU A 10 24.06 -2.38 4.23
N LYS A 11 25.07 -1.87 4.93
CA LYS A 11 25.74 -0.62 4.55
C LYS A 11 26.29 -0.70 3.12
N ARG A 12 26.96 -1.80 2.77
CA ARG A 12 27.48 -2.04 1.41
C ARG A 12 26.38 -2.02 0.37
N LYS A 13 25.27 -2.70 0.62
CA LYS A 13 24.12 -2.79 -0.30
C LYS A 13 23.39 -1.47 -0.46
N ILE A 14 23.31 -0.66 0.61
CA ILE A 14 22.78 0.70 0.55
C ILE A 14 23.63 1.57 -0.38
N GLU A 15 24.97 1.52 -0.27
CA GLU A 15 25.83 2.30 -1.16
C GLU A 15 25.71 1.85 -2.62
N LEU A 16 25.67 0.54 -2.89
CA LEU A 16 25.45 0.03 -4.24
C LEU A 16 24.12 0.53 -4.83
N LEU A 17 23.04 0.53 -4.04
CA LEU A 17 21.75 1.06 -4.51
C LEU A 17 21.83 2.58 -4.78
N ARG A 18 22.57 3.34 -3.96
CA ARG A 18 22.79 4.78 -4.21
C ARG A 18 23.57 5.04 -5.48
N GLU A 19 24.61 4.25 -5.74
CA GLU A 19 25.39 4.33 -6.98
C GLU A 19 24.49 4.08 -8.21
N LEU A 20 23.62 3.07 -8.15
CA LEU A 20 22.64 2.79 -9.20
C LEU A 20 21.65 3.96 -9.38
N VAL A 21 21.09 4.49 -8.28
CA VAL A 21 20.18 5.65 -8.32
C VAL A 21 20.85 6.88 -8.92
N ALA A 22 22.13 7.13 -8.62
CA ALA A 22 22.88 8.26 -9.17
C ALA A 22 23.06 8.20 -10.70
N THR A 23 22.92 7.01 -11.31
CA THR A 23 22.93 6.87 -12.78
C THR A 23 21.65 7.38 -13.45
N GLU A 24 20.53 7.48 -12.71
CA GLU A 24 19.22 7.91 -13.21
C GLU A 24 18.95 9.38 -12.86
N LYS A 25 19.56 10.29 -13.64
CA LYS A 25 19.59 11.74 -13.34
C LYS A 25 18.22 12.43 -13.26
N GLU A 26 17.21 11.87 -13.92
CA GLU A 26 15.84 12.43 -13.97
C GLU A 26 14.96 11.97 -12.80
N LEU A 27 15.42 10.99 -12.02
CA LEU A 27 14.69 10.44 -10.88
C LEU A 27 15.07 11.20 -9.60
N ASP A 28 14.13 11.97 -9.05
CA ASP A 28 14.28 12.66 -7.76
C ASP A 28 13.72 11.78 -6.64
N VAL A 29 14.62 11.17 -5.86
CA VAL A 29 14.29 10.31 -4.72
C VAL A 29 15.20 10.61 -3.53
N ARG A 30 14.72 10.28 -2.33
CA ARG A 30 15.56 10.25 -1.13
C ARG A 30 16.59 9.12 -1.23
N THR A 31 17.74 9.31 -0.59
CA THR A 31 18.85 8.34 -0.55
C THR A 31 19.32 8.02 0.86
N ASP A 32 18.61 8.47 1.90
CA ASP A 32 18.91 8.07 3.28
C ASP A 32 18.71 6.56 3.51
N ASP A 33 19.41 6.02 4.52
CA ASP A 33 19.45 4.58 4.81
C ASP A 33 18.04 3.98 4.95
N ASN A 34 17.15 4.63 5.72
CA ASN A 34 15.81 4.11 5.95
C ASN A 34 15.03 3.99 4.63
N PHE A 35 15.10 5.00 3.76
CA PHE A 35 14.40 4.98 2.47
C PHE A 35 14.99 3.93 1.50
N MET A 36 16.32 3.81 1.43
CA MET A 36 16.98 2.76 0.61
C MET A 36 16.62 1.35 1.11
N LEU A 37 16.58 1.16 2.42
CA LEU A 37 16.24 -0.13 3.05
C LEU A 37 14.83 -0.60 2.72
N ARG A 38 13.85 0.30 2.48
CA ARG A 38 12.50 -0.09 2.03
C ARG A 38 12.56 -0.91 0.74
N TYR A 39 13.33 -0.43 -0.24
CA TYR A 39 13.50 -1.10 -1.53
C TYR A 39 14.36 -2.35 -1.42
N LEU A 40 15.46 -2.30 -0.66
CA LEU A 40 16.30 -3.48 -0.43
C LEU A 40 15.53 -4.61 0.25
N ARG A 41 14.83 -4.34 1.36
CA ARG A 41 14.10 -5.37 2.13
C ARG A 41 12.97 -6.03 1.36
N CYS A 42 12.31 -5.29 0.46
CA CYS A 42 11.27 -5.87 -0.39
C CYS A 42 11.82 -6.60 -1.62
N SER A 43 13.09 -6.43 -1.93
CA SER A 43 13.80 -7.07 -3.05
C SER A 43 14.91 -8.03 -2.58
N GLU A 44 14.72 -8.70 -1.44
CA GLU A 44 15.67 -9.70 -0.90
C GLU A 44 17.11 -9.18 -0.75
N HIS A 45 17.22 -7.87 -0.51
CA HIS A 45 18.46 -7.11 -0.40
C HIS A 45 19.35 -7.20 -1.65
N ASP A 46 18.76 -7.38 -2.83
CA ASP A 46 19.43 -7.25 -4.13
C ASP A 46 19.36 -5.78 -4.63
N PRO A 47 20.49 -5.08 -4.78
CA PRO A 47 20.50 -3.67 -5.21
C PRO A 47 19.92 -3.44 -6.62
N ASP A 48 20.17 -4.33 -7.57
CA ASP A 48 19.68 -4.22 -8.95
C ASP A 48 18.16 -4.41 -9.00
N ALA A 49 17.63 -5.41 -8.29
CA ALA A 49 16.20 -5.64 -8.17
C ALA A 49 15.50 -4.51 -7.41
N ALA A 50 16.12 -3.97 -6.35
CA ALA A 50 15.65 -2.80 -5.62
C ALA A 50 15.56 -1.57 -6.54
N PHE A 51 16.61 -1.32 -7.33
CA PHE A 51 16.64 -0.21 -8.28
C PHE A 51 15.61 -0.39 -9.41
N HIS A 52 15.48 -1.59 -9.97
CA HIS A 52 14.47 -1.90 -10.99
C HIS A 52 13.05 -1.65 -10.47
N ARG A 53 12.75 -2.08 -9.23
CA ARG A 53 11.45 -1.83 -8.60
C ARG A 53 11.21 -0.33 -8.38
N MET A 54 12.22 0.39 -7.91
CA MET A 54 12.16 1.85 -7.71
C MET A 54 11.82 2.58 -9.02
N LYS A 55 12.55 2.29 -10.09
CA LYS A 55 12.26 2.85 -11.42
C LYS A 55 10.85 2.50 -11.88
N SER A 56 10.45 1.24 -11.73
CA SER A 56 9.12 0.78 -12.15
C SER A 56 7.98 1.50 -11.41
N TYR A 57 8.13 1.71 -10.09
CA TYR A 57 7.15 2.46 -9.29
C TYR A 57 7.03 3.91 -9.78
N TYR A 58 8.15 4.61 -9.93
CA TYR A 58 8.13 6.04 -10.31
C TYR A 58 7.79 6.26 -11.78
N GLN A 59 8.11 5.33 -12.68
CA GLN A 59 7.63 5.35 -14.07
C GLN A 59 6.12 5.16 -14.13
N LEU A 60 5.55 4.27 -13.29
CA LEU A 60 4.11 4.10 -13.19
C LEU A 60 3.45 5.38 -12.67
N LYS A 61 4.03 6.02 -11.65
CA LYS A 61 3.60 7.32 -11.13
C LYS A 61 3.64 8.42 -12.17
N PHE A 62 4.72 8.50 -12.94
CA PHE A 62 4.87 9.45 -14.04
C PHE A 62 3.79 9.25 -15.11
N LYS A 63 3.49 8.00 -15.47
CA LYS A 63 2.53 7.65 -16.52
C LYS A 63 1.06 7.81 -16.07
N TYR A 64 0.76 7.57 -14.80
CA TYR A 64 -0.61 7.59 -14.26
C TYR A 64 -0.72 8.49 -13.03
N PRO A 65 -0.41 9.80 -13.12
CA PRO A 65 -0.31 10.68 -11.96
C PRO A 65 -1.59 10.72 -11.11
N ASN A 66 -2.76 10.65 -11.73
CA ASN A 66 -4.06 10.65 -11.03
C ASN A 66 -4.26 9.46 -10.07
N TRP A 67 -3.46 8.40 -10.21
CA TRP A 67 -3.50 7.23 -9.31
C TRP A 67 -2.60 7.37 -8.08
N PHE A 68 -1.77 8.40 -8.01
CA PHE A 68 -0.80 8.58 -6.92
C PHE A 68 -1.09 9.87 -6.17
N SER A 69 -0.94 9.85 -4.85
CA SER A 69 -1.12 11.06 -4.05
C SER A 69 0.14 11.93 -4.16
N GLU A 70 -0.04 13.24 -4.38
CA GLU A 70 1.03 14.25 -4.32
C GLU A 70 0.97 15.09 -3.02
N ALA A 71 -0.16 15.01 -2.31
CA ALA A 71 -0.41 15.62 -1.01
C ALA A 71 -1.68 14.99 -0.39
N PRO A 72 -1.79 14.91 0.94
CA PRO A 72 -2.99 14.40 1.61
C PRO A 72 -4.27 15.15 1.24
N ASP A 73 -4.16 16.46 1.00
CA ASP A 73 -5.26 17.31 0.55
C ASP A 73 -5.92 16.81 -0.75
N SER A 74 -5.20 16.07 -1.61
CA SER A 74 -5.78 15.49 -2.83
C SER A 74 -6.94 14.53 -2.56
N VAL A 75 -6.99 13.96 -1.36
CA VAL A 75 -8.05 13.07 -0.86
C VAL A 75 -8.52 13.49 0.54
N GLY A 76 -8.43 14.79 0.87
CA GLY A 76 -8.74 15.33 2.20
C GLY A 76 -10.14 14.98 2.71
N GLU A 77 -11.15 15.01 1.84
CA GLU A 77 -12.51 14.60 2.20
C GLU A 77 -12.54 13.13 2.62
N LEU A 78 -11.99 12.22 1.81
CA LEU A 78 -11.93 10.79 2.13
C LEU A 78 -11.14 10.49 3.40
N LEU A 79 -10.02 11.18 3.61
CA LEU A 79 -9.25 11.10 4.85
C LEU A 79 -10.10 11.47 6.07
N SER A 80 -10.84 12.58 5.99
CA SER A 80 -11.67 13.08 7.09
C SER A 80 -12.82 12.14 7.49
N LYS A 81 -13.29 11.31 6.55
CA LYS A 81 -14.36 10.32 6.82
C LYS A 81 -13.88 9.13 7.63
N GLY A 82 -12.57 8.87 7.66
CA GLY A 82 -11.99 7.84 8.49
C GLY A 82 -12.27 6.40 8.03
N TYR A 83 -12.57 6.19 6.73
CA TYR A 83 -12.75 4.85 6.13
C TYR A 83 -11.45 4.05 6.09
N PHE A 84 -10.30 4.73 6.20
CA PHE A 84 -9.00 4.11 6.39
C PHE A 84 -8.47 4.47 7.78
N TYR A 85 -7.92 3.48 8.48
CA TYR A 85 -7.32 3.70 9.79
C TYR A 85 -6.36 2.59 10.18
N VAL A 86 -5.36 2.94 10.98
CA VAL A 86 -4.39 1.99 11.53
C VAL A 86 -4.83 1.57 12.93
N LEU A 87 -4.76 0.27 13.22
CA LEU A 87 -4.97 -0.25 14.56
C LEU A 87 -3.67 -0.14 15.35
N SER A 88 -3.75 0.22 16.63
CA SER A 88 -2.59 0.25 17.53
C SER A 88 -1.97 -1.13 17.76
N ALA A 89 -2.76 -2.19 17.56
CA ALA A 89 -2.29 -3.57 17.69
C ALA A 89 -1.68 -4.11 16.38
N ARG A 90 -0.92 -5.18 16.54
CA ARG A 90 -0.29 -5.94 15.44
C ARG A 90 -1.00 -7.28 15.26
N ASP A 91 -0.84 -7.90 14.10
CA ASP A 91 -1.30 -9.28 13.90
C ASP A 91 -0.34 -10.32 14.52
N ARG A 92 -0.66 -11.62 14.36
CA ARG A 92 0.15 -12.71 14.92
C ARG A 92 1.56 -12.82 14.31
N GLU A 93 1.82 -12.21 13.16
CA GLU A 93 3.16 -12.10 12.56
C GLU A 93 3.89 -10.81 12.99
N GLY A 94 3.24 -9.96 13.79
CA GLY A 94 3.78 -8.68 14.25
C GLY A 94 3.69 -7.56 13.20
N ARG A 95 2.85 -7.71 12.17
CA ARG A 95 2.68 -6.71 11.10
C ARG A 95 1.74 -5.59 11.58
N ILE A 96 1.95 -4.37 11.06
CA ILE A 96 0.97 -3.29 11.21
C ILE A 96 -0.34 -3.73 10.56
N VAL A 97 -1.45 -3.51 11.26
CA VAL A 97 -2.80 -3.75 10.74
C VAL A 97 -3.47 -2.42 10.44
N TYR A 98 -3.91 -2.22 9.21
CA TYR A 98 -4.82 -1.12 8.88
C TYR A 98 -6.07 -1.63 8.18
N VAL A 99 -7.15 -0.89 8.36
CA VAL A 99 -8.48 -1.21 7.85
C VAL A 99 -8.79 -0.28 6.69
N ASN A 100 -9.42 -0.84 5.66
CA ASN A 100 -10.04 -0.14 4.55
C ASN A 100 -11.52 -0.55 4.51
N GLU A 101 -12.40 0.35 4.96
CA GLU A 101 -13.86 0.21 4.92
C GLU A 101 -14.41 0.55 3.53
N LEU A 102 -14.10 -0.31 2.56
CA LEU A 102 -14.35 -0.07 1.14
C LEU A 102 -15.82 0.23 0.82
N GLY A 103 -16.77 -0.44 1.47
CA GLY A 103 -18.19 -0.23 1.21
C GLY A 103 -18.83 0.96 1.95
N ALA A 104 -18.12 1.55 2.91
CA ALA A 104 -18.56 2.82 3.54
C ALA A 104 -18.43 4.01 2.59
N ILE A 105 -17.67 3.85 1.49
CA ILE A 105 -17.34 4.89 0.53
C ILE A 105 -18.53 5.13 -0.42
N LYS A 106 -19.36 6.12 -0.08
CA LYS A 106 -20.61 6.46 -0.79
C LYS A 106 -20.49 7.65 -1.76
N GLU A 107 -19.36 8.36 -1.72
CA GLU A 107 -19.11 9.64 -2.41
C GLU A 107 -18.77 9.50 -3.91
N LYS A 108 -18.60 10.65 -4.61
CA LYS A 108 -18.08 10.75 -5.99
C LYS A 108 -16.58 10.40 -6.06
N SER A 109 -16.23 9.23 -5.54
CA SER A 109 -14.85 8.75 -5.49
C SER A 109 -14.58 7.76 -6.61
N SER A 110 -13.33 7.75 -7.07
CA SER A 110 -12.83 6.81 -8.07
C SER A 110 -11.90 5.79 -7.41
N MET A 111 -11.62 4.70 -8.12
CA MET A 111 -10.57 3.77 -7.71
C MET A 111 -9.20 4.45 -7.58
N ALA A 112 -8.96 5.50 -8.36
CA ALA A 112 -7.75 6.29 -8.27
C ALA A 112 -7.68 7.04 -6.93
N HIS A 113 -8.76 7.68 -6.46
CA HIS A 113 -8.81 8.30 -5.12
C HIS A 113 -8.55 7.27 -4.00
N GLN A 114 -9.09 6.05 -4.12
CA GLN A 114 -8.78 4.98 -3.17
C GLN A 114 -7.30 4.60 -3.18
N SER A 115 -6.71 4.56 -4.37
CA SER A 115 -5.30 4.28 -4.54
C SER A 115 -4.41 5.38 -3.94
N GLN A 116 -4.82 6.65 -4.04
CA GLN A 116 -4.13 7.79 -3.43
C GLN A 116 -4.20 7.74 -1.90
N LEU A 117 -5.37 7.39 -1.34
CA LEU A 117 -5.52 7.20 0.10
C LEU A 117 -4.61 6.08 0.61
N HIS A 118 -4.55 4.97 -0.12
CA HIS A 118 -3.64 3.87 0.19
C HIS A 118 -2.16 4.29 0.18
N ASP A 119 -1.73 5.17 -0.74
CA ASP A 119 -0.35 5.69 -0.75
C ASP A 119 0.01 6.41 0.54
N ILE A 120 -0.88 7.25 1.05
CA ILE A 120 -0.66 8.03 2.27
C ILE A 120 -0.41 7.08 3.44
N PHE A 121 -1.25 6.06 3.58
CA PHE A 121 -1.11 5.08 4.66
C PHE A 121 0.17 4.25 4.52
N ILE A 122 0.47 3.75 3.32
CA ILE A 122 1.71 2.97 3.11
C ILE A 122 2.94 3.83 3.34
N GLU A 123 2.94 5.09 2.91
CA GLU A 123 4.10 5.98 3.09
C GLU A 123 4.39 6.25 4.57
N VAL A 124 3.35 6.45 5.39
CA VAL A 124 3.49 6.58 6.84
C VAL A 124 3.91 5.25 7.49
N ILE A 125 3.27 4.15 7.11
CA ILE A 125 3.51 2.82 7.69
C ILE A 125 4.92 2.31 7.38
N THR A 126 5.42 2.52 6.16
CA THR A 126 6.75 2.03 5.73
C THR A 126 7.90 2.85 6.26
N ASP A 127 7.65 3.90 7.06
CA ASP A 127 8.68 4.57 7.83
C ASP A 127 9.14 3.72 9.04
N ASP A 128 8.25 2.86 9.57
CA ASP A 128 8.53 1.89 10.62
C ASP A 128 9.41 0.75 10.12
N GLU A 129 10.54 0.53 10.78
CA GLU A 129 11.52 -0.48 10.38
C GLU A 129 10.94 -1.90 10.43
N GLU A 130 10.14 -2.18 11.45
CA GLU A 130 9.48 -3.47 11.62
C GLU A 130 8.46 -3.73 10.51
N ALA A 131 7.70 -2.72 10.08
CA ALA A 131 6.82 -2.82 8.92
C ALA A 131 7.60 -3.12 7.63
N GLN A 132 8.79 -2.54 7.43
CA GLN A 132 9.64 -2.87 6.28
C GLN A 132 10.11 -4.33 6.30
N ARG A 133 10.42 -4.88 7.48
CA ARG A 133 10.91 -6.26 7.64
C ARG A 133 9.81 -7.32 7.57
N LYS A 134 8.65 -7.03 8.15
CA LYS A 134 7.54 -7.99 8.32
C LYS A 134 6.46 -7.83 7.24
N GLY A 135 6.39 -6.67 6.60
CA GLY A 135 5.29 -6.30 5.73
C GLY A 135 4.10 -5.74 6.51
N VAL A 136 2.95 -5.69 5.85
CA VAL A 136 1.73 -5.06 6.37
C VAL A 136 0.53 -5.97 6.19
N CYS A 137 -0.44 -5.82 7.09
CA CYS A 137 -1.72 -6.52 7.06
C CYS A 137 -2.84 -5.51 6.79
N VAL A 138 -3.70 -5.82 5.83
CA VAL A 138 -4.82 -4.97 5.41
C VAL A 138 -6.11 -5.71 5.63
N ILE A 139 -7.00 -5.18 6.46
CA ILE A 139 -8.38 -5.64 6.51
C ILE A 139 -9.16 -4.85 5.47
N VAL A 140 -9.72 -5.55 4.48
CA VAL A 140 -10.57 -4.94 3.46
C VAL A 140 -12.02 -5.31 3.80
N ASP A 141 -12.73 -4.37 4.40
CA ASP A 141 -14.14 -4.55 4.73
C ASP A 141 -15.01 -4.20 3.52
N VAL A 142 -15.61 -5.24 2.92
CA VAL A 142 -16.49 -5.09 1.76
C VAL A 142 -17.97 -5.05 2.14
N ARG A 143 -18.30 -4.91 3.43
CA ARG A 143 -19.66 -4.64 3.89
C ARG A 143 -20.22 -3.41 3.17
N ASP A 144 -21.43 -3.51 2.66
CA ASP A 144 -22.13 -2.43 1.93
C ASP A 144 -21.48 -1.95 0.63
N VAL A 145 -20.51 -2.69 0.08
CA VAL A 145 -19.99 -2.43 -1.27
C VAL A 145 -21.15 -2.43 -2.27
N SER A 146 -21.28 -1.33 -3.01
CA SER A 146 -22.34 -1.14 -4.00
C SER A 146 -21.96 -1.70 -5.37
N TRP A 147 -22.96 -2.14 -6.15
CA TRP A 147 -22.81 -2.47 -7.58
C TRP A 147 -22.16 -1.34 -8.40
N LYS A 148 -22.28 -0.08 -7.95
CA LYS A 148 -21.60 1.06 -8.58
C LYS A 148 -20.08 0.89 -8.61
N MET A 149 -19.50 0.19 -7.63
CA MET A 149 -18.07 -0.10 -7.58
C MET A 149 -17.60 -0.99 -8.72
N MET A 150 -18.47 -1.83 -9.30
CA MET A 150 -18.12 -2.64 -10.47
C MET A 150 -17.71 -1.78 -11.68
N LYS A 151 -18.19 -0.53 -11.77
CA LYS A 151 -17.78 0.42 -12.80
C LYS A 151 -16.29 0.80 -12.70
N TRP A 152 -15.68 0.62 -11.54
CA TRP A 152 -14.25 0.85 -11.35
C TRP A 152 -13.38 -0.28 -11.92
N LEU A 153 -13.93 -1.49 -12.07
CA LEU A 153 -13.19 -2.70 -12.47
C LEU A 153 -13.00 -2.80 -13.98
N THR A 154 -12.59 -1.71 -14.62
CA THR A 154 -12.18 -1.73 -16.02
C THR A 154 -10.81 -2.39 -16.14
N PRO A 155 -10.49 -3.08 -17.26
CA PRO A 155 -9.17 -3.68 -17.46
C PRO A 155 -8.01 -2.68 -17.31
N GLY A 156 -8.22 -1.42 -17.71
CA GLY A 156 -7.23 -0.35 -17.54
C GLY A 156 -6.95 -0.05 -16.08
N ASN A 157 -8.00 0.15 -15.28
CA ASN A 157 -7.87 0.42 -13.85
C ASN A 157 -7.23 -0.75 -13.10
N ILE A 158 -7.66 -1.99 -13.40
CA ILE A 158 -7.09 -3.18 -12.78
C ILE A 158 -5.60 -3.28 -13.10
N ARG A 159 -5.18 -3.10 -14.36
CA ARG A 159 -3.76 -3.14 -14.73
C ARG A 159 -2.93 -2.10 -13.98
N VAL A 160 -3.42 -0.88 -13.80
CA VAL A 160 -2.69 0.15 -13.05
C VAL A 160 -2.61 -0.24 -11.56
N ALA A 161 -3.72 -0.67 -10.95
CA ALA A 161 -3.76 -1.09 -9.56
C ALA A 161 -2.82 -2.28 -9.28
N VAL A 162 -2.81 -3.29 -10.15
CA VAL A 162 -1.94 -4.46 -10.01
C VAL A 162 -0.48 -4.06 -10.14
N ARG A 163 -0.10 -3.32 -11.19
CA ARG A 163 1.29 -2.86 -11.36
C ARG A 163 1.74 -2.00 -10.17
N LYS A 164 0.84 -1.23 -9.58
CA LYS A 164 1.14 -0.43 -8.39
C LYS A 164 1.39 -1.32 -7.17
N ALA A 165 0.54 -2.32 -6.94
CA ALA A 165 0.70 -3.30 -5.87
C ALA A 165 2.00 -4.12 -6.02
N GLU A 166 2.46 -4.39 -7.24
CA GLU A 166 3.71 -5.11 -7.52
C GLU A 166 4.98 -4.26 -7.35
N THR A 167 4.85 -2.93 -7.44
CA THR A 167 6.01 -2.01 -7.45
C THR A 167 6.16 -1.20 -6.17
N ILE A 168 5.13 -1.14 -5.32
CA ILE A 168 5.20 -0.43 -4.04
C ILE A 168 6.32 -1.02 -3.16
N PRO A 169 7.11 -0.21 -2.43
CA PRO A 169 8.27 -0.70 -1.68
C PRO A 169 7.86 -1.32 -0.33
N VAL A 170 6.96 -2.30 -0.38
CA VAL A 170 6.51 -3.09 0.76
C VAL A 170 6.90 -4.53 0.53
N LYS A 171 7.55 -5.16 1.51
CA LYS A 171 8.01 -6.55 1.39
C LYS A 171 6.87 -7.53 1.12
N LYS A 172 5.76 -7.36 1.83
CA LYS A 172 4.58 -8.22 1.71
C LYS A 172 3.34 -7.44 2.19
N ILE A 173 2.25 -7.55 1.44
CA ILE A 173 0.94 -7.03 1.83
C ILE A 173 -0.01 -8.22 1.92
N ALA A 174 -0.51 -8.53 3.13
CA ALA A 174 -1.54 -9.54 3.34
C ALA A 174 -2.93 -8.88 3.32
N TYR A 175 -3.76 -9.24 2.35
CA TYR A 175 -5.11 -8.70 2.19
C TYR A 175 -6.14 -9.66 2.79
N HIS A 176 -6.77 -9.25 3.89
CA HIS A 176 -7.81 -9.98 4.60
C HIS A 176 -9.17 -9.37 4.30
N VAL A 177 -9.92 -9.99 3.38
CA VAL A 177 -11.25 -9.52 2.98
C VAL A 177 -12.31 -10.06 3.94
N VAL A 178 -13.09 -9.17 4.55
CA VAL A 178 -14.12 -9.51 5.54
C VAL A 178 -15.51 -9.05 5.08
N ASN A 179 -16.55 -9.60 5.68
CA ASN A 179 -17.95 -9.36 5.29
C ASN A 179 -18.22 -9.60 3.79
N PRO A 180 -17.79 -10.75 3.21
CA PRO A 180 -17.94 -11.01 1.79
C PRO A 180 -19.42 -11.01 1.38
N ASN A 181 -19.71 -10.43 0.23
CA ASN A 181 -21.06 -10.38 -0.35
C ASN A 181 -21.04 -10.92 -1.78
N ILE A 182 -22.21 -11.03 -2.42
CA ILE A 182 -22.31 -11.58 -3.78
C ILE A 182 -21.52 -10.77 -4.83
N ILE A 183 -21.35 -9.47 -4.61
CA ILE A 183 -20.62 -8.56 -5.50
C ILE A 183 -19.13 -8.88 -5.48
N LEU A 184 -18.57 -9.27 -4.32
CA LEU A 184 -17.17 -9.69 -4.20
C LEU A 184 -16.86 -10.86 -5.14
N ASN A 185 -17.71 -11.88 -5.20
CA ASN A 185 -17.49 -13.05 -6.05
C ASN A 185 -17.43 -12.67 -7.54
N LEU A 186 -18.25 -11.72 -7.97
CA LEU A 186 -18.18 -11.21 -9.34
C LEU A 186 -16.92 -10.38 -9.57
N ALA A 187 -16.58 -9.48 -8.65
CA ALA A 187 -15.38 -8.67 -8.70
C ALA A 187 -14.11 -9.53 -8.80
N LEU A 188 -14.00 -10.59 -7.99
CA LEU A 188 -12.86 -11.51 -8.00
C LEU A 188 -12.70 -12.22 -9.34
N LYS A 189 -13.79 -12.66 -9.99
CA LYS A 189 -13.73 -13.26 -11.33
C LYS A 189 -13.12 -12.31 -12.37
N VAL A 190 -13.33 -11.00 -12.21
CA VAL A 190 -12.78 -9.97 -13.09
C VAL A 190 -11.33 -9.64 -12.73
N ILE A 191 -10.98 -9.57 -11.44
CA ILE A 191 -9.68 -9.11 -10.96
C ILE A 191 -8.62 -10.23 -11.00
N LEU A 192 -8.97 -11.44 -10.56
CA LEU A 192 -8.02 -12.57 -10.40
C LEU A 192 -7.19 -12.87 -11.67
N PRO A 193 -7.73 -12.82 -12.90
CA PRO A 193 -6.93 -13.05 -14.11
C PRO A 193 -5.75 -12.08 -14.28
N PHE A 194 -5.82 -10.88 -13.69
CA PHE A 194 -4.77 -9.87 -13.80
C PHE A 194 -3.70 -10.01 -12.72
N LEU A 195 -3.98 -10.71 -11.62
CA LEU A 195 -3.07 -10.81 -10.48
C LEU A 195 -1.97 -11.85 -10.73
N SER A 196 -0.73 -11.50 -10.37
CA SER A 196 0.38 -12.44 -10.24
C SER A 196 0.12 -13.45 -9.12
N SER A 197 0.78 -14.61 -9.17
CA SER A 197 0.67 -15.64 -8.13
C SER A 197 1.05 -15.10 -6.76
N ALA A 198 2.10 -14.28 -6.71
CA ALA A 198 2.54 -13.63 -5.48
C ALA A 198 1.43 -12.78 -4.82
N ILE A 199 0.64 -12.01 -5.58
CA ILE A 199 -0.48 -11.27 -4.98
C ILE A 199 -1.63 -12.21 -4.60
N LYS A 200 -1.97 -13.18 -5.46
CA LYS A 200 -3.08 -14.12 -5.21
C LYS A 200 -2.91 -14.90 -3.91
N GLU A 201 -1.70 -15.36 -3.62
CA GLU A 201 -1.37 -16.12 -2.41
C GLU A 201 -1.54 -15.30 -1.12
N ASN A 202 -1.58 -13.98 -1.24
CA ASN A 202 -1.71 -13.04 -0.13
C ASN A 202 -3.12 -12.44 -0.01
N ILE A 203 -4.10 -12.94 -0.78
CA ILE A 203 -5.51 -12.56 -0.62
C ILE A 203 -6.22 -13.67 0.14
N HIS A 204 -6.77 -13.33 1.30
CA HIS A 204 -7.48 -14.23 2.20
C HIS A 204 -8.90 -13.75 2.40
N ILE A 205 -9.88 -14.59 2.09
CA ILE A 205 -11.31 -14.25 2.23
C ILE A 205 -11.85 -14.92 3.50
N HIS A 206 -12.40 -14.11 4.40
CA HIS A 206 -12.91 -14.54 5.69
C HIS A 206 -14.43 -14.53 5.68
N ASN A 207 -15.03 -15.74 5.65
CA ASN A 207 -16.48 -15.91 5.77
C ASN A 207 -16.97 -15.90 7.23
N THR A 208 -16.05 -16.05 8.19
CA THR A 208 -16.36 -16.07 9.64
C THR A 208 -15.27 -15.36 10.43
N TRP A 209 -15.61 -14.77 11.57
CA TRP A 209 -14.63 -14.15 12.47
C TRP A 209 -13.58 -15.13 12.96
N SER A 210 -13.95 -16.38 13.24
CA SER A 210 -12.99 -17.42 13.64
C SER A 210 -11.87 -17.63 12.61
N SER A 211 -12.13 -17.42 11.32
CA SER A 211 -11.09 -17.51 10.30
C SER A 211 -10.14 -16.30 10.31
N LEU A 212 -10.64 -15.10 10.62
CA LEU A 212 -9.84 -13.88 10.79
C LEU A 212 -9.01 -13.95 12.09
N HIS A 213 -9.61 -14.48 13.17
CA HIS A 213 -8.99 -14.60 14.50
C HIS A 213 -7.75 -15.52 14.53
N ARG A 214 -7.63 -16.42 13.54
CA ARG A 214 -6.44 -17.25 13.32
C ARG A 214 -5.24 -16.44 12.85
N ILE A 215 -5.46 -15.25 12.29
CA ILE A 215 -4.41 -14.36 11.77
C ILE A 215 -4.16 -13.19 12.70
N ILE A 216 -5.23 -12.60 13.23
CA ILE A 216 -5.18 -11.41 14.10
C ILE A 216 -5.87 -11.79 15.40
N ASP A 217 -5.25 -11.51 16.54
CA ASP A 217 -5.86 -11.86 17.83
C ASP A 217 -7.18 -11.06 18.05
N PRO A 218 -8.25 -11.66 18.61
CA PRO A 218 -9.48 -10.92 18.93
C PRO A 218 -9.23 -9.66 19.77
N ASP A 219 -8.26 -9.67 20.68
CA ASP A 219 -7.93 -8.50 21.50
C ASP A 219 -7.24 -7.39 20.69
N CYS A 220 -6.75 -7.72 19.49
CA CYS A 220 -6.19 -6.78 18.52
C CYS A 220 -7.23 -6.23 17.53
N LEU A 221 -8.50 -6.66 17.61
CA LEU A 221 -9.54 -6.30 16.66
C LEU A 221 -10.69 -5.53 17.32
N PRO A 222 -11.25 -4.51 16.65
CA PRO A 222 -12.49 -3.88 17.06
C PRO A 222 -13.64 -4.88 17.20
N VAL A 223 -14.61 -4.54 18.06
CA VAL A 223 -15.87 -5.30 18.19
C VAL A 223 -16.58 -5.49 16.83
N THR A 224 -16.49 -4.50 15.95
CA THR A 224 -17.04 -4.55 14.57
C THR A 224 -16.49 -5.70 13.72
N TYR A 225 -15.31 -6.23 14.08
CA TYR A 225 -14.61 -7.35 13.42
C TYR A 225 -14.53 -8.59 14.31
N GLY A 226 -15.40 -8.70 15.31
CA GLY A 226 -15.49 -9.88 16.18
C GLY A 226 -14.49 -9.92 17.33
N GLY A 227 -13.76 -8.82 17.55
CA GLY A 227 -12.80 -8.70 18.65
C GLY A 227 -13.36 -8.02 19.90
N THR A 228 -12.46 -7.59 20.79
CA THR A 228 -12.77 -6.97 22.09
C THR A 228 -12.22 -5.54 22.23
N MET A 229 -11.44 -5.07 21.24
CA MET A 229 -10.82 -3.75 21.25
C MET A 229 -11.85 -2.63 21.11
N ASP A 230 -11.69 -1.58 21.92
CA ASP A 230 -12.38 -0.30 21.69
C ASP A 230 -11.69 0.50 20.59
N LEU A 231 -12.32 0.62 19.42
CA LEU A 231 -11.76 1.32 18.28
C LEU A 231 -11.44 2.79 18.60
N GLY A 232 -12.23 3.47 19.44
CA GLY A 232 -12.01 4.88 19.75
C GLY A 232 -10.68 5.12 20.46
N ALA A 233 -10.34 4.25 21.41
CA ALA A 233 -9.08 4.31 22.16
C ALA A 233 -7.87 3.79 21.37
N HIS A 234 -8.10 2.92 20.37
CA HIS A 234 -7.04 2.14 19.73
C HIS A 234 -6.80 2.46 18.25
N LYS A 235 -7.59 3.37 17.66
CA LYS A 235 -7.34 3.94 16.34
C LYS A 235 -6.13 4.87 16.41
N MET A 236 -5.08 4.54 15.66
CA MET A 236 -3.91 5.41 15.58
C MET A 236 -4.20 6.61 14.66
N PHE A 237 -3.79 7.79 15.13
CA PHE A 237 -3.71 8.98 14.31
C PHE A 237 -2.48 8.87 13.39
N ILE A 238 -2.69 9.03 12.09
CA ILE A 238 -1.59 9.21 11.14
C ILE A 238 -1.35 10.70 10.95
N ASP A 239 -0.14 11.18 11.21
CA ASP A 239 0.21 12.57 10.98
C ASP A 239 0.36 12.85 9.48
N THR A 240 -0.76 13.26 8.89
CA THR A 240 -0.82 13.65 7.48
C THR A 240 -0.21 15.03 7.20
N ASN A 241 0.15 15.81 8.23
CA ASN A 241 0.68 17.15 8.06
C ASN A 241 2.21 17.20 8.12
N SER A 242 2.89 16.06 8.20
CA SER A 242 4.35 16.03 8.26
C SER A 242 4.99 16.45 6.93
N GLU A 243 5.98 17.34 7.00
CA GLU A 243 6.79 17.75 5.85
C GLU A 243 7.46 16.54 5.16
N LYS A 244 7.82 15.53 5.96
CA LYS A 244 8.40 14.28 5.47
C LYS A 244 7.43 13.52 4.56
N LEU A 245 6.16 13.36 4.96
CA LEU A 245 5.15 12.72 4.12
C LEU A 245 4.95 13.50 2.82
N LEU A 246 4.76 14.82 2.89
CA LEU A 246 4.59 15.68 1.71
C LEU A 246 5.77 15.58 0.75
N ARG A 247 7.00 15.55 1.28
CA ARG A 247 8.20 15.34 0.47
C ARG A 247 8.19 13.98 -0.22
N ASN A 248 7.89 12.91 0.51
CA ASN A 248 7.91 11.55 -0.05
C ASN A 248 6.84 11.37 -1.15
N LEU A 249 5.64 11.91 -0.93
CA LEU A 249 4.55 11.90 -1.92
C LEU A 249 4.88 12.68 -3.19
N ARG A 250 5.90 13.53 -3.21
CA ARG A 250 6.32 14.29 -4.40
C ARG A 250 7.53 13.72 -5.13
N LEU A 251 8.19 12.71 -4.58
CA LEU A 251 9.32 12.04 -5.24
C LEU A 251 8.90 11.42 -6.58
N GLY A 252 9.84 11.33 -7.52
CA GLY A 252 9.65 10.67 -8.81
C GLY A 252 10.38 11.34 -9.96
N TYR A 253 10.00 10.96 -11.18
CA TYR A 253 10.59 11.54 -12.37
C TYR A 253 10.11 12.98 -12.61
N LYS A 254 11.04 13.85 -13.00
CA LYS A 254 10.73 15.23 -13.39
C LYS A 254 9.83 15.25 -14.64
N LYS A 255 8.79 16.08 -14.60
CA LYS A 255 8.01 16.41 -15.80
C LYS A 255 8.80 17.39 -16.65
N ASN A 256 9.53 16.88 -17.65
CA ASN A 256 10.11 17.75 -18.67
C ASN A 256 8.99 18.32 -19.54
N SER A 257 9.01 19.64 -19.75
CA SER A 257 8.02 20.42 -20.50
C SER A 257 7.80 19.94 -21.95
N SER A 258 8.65 19.04 -22.44
CA SER A 258 8.71 18.53 -23.81
C SER A 258 7.82 17.32 -24.08
N ASN A 259 7.35 16.59 -23.05
CA ASN A 259 6.57 15.34 -23.23
C ASN A 259 5.05 15.54 -23.15
N ALA A 260 4.57 16.78 -23.01
CA ALA A 260 3.14 17.09 -22.96
C ALA A 260 2.43 17.02 -24.34
N CYS A 261 3.15 16.71 -25.42
CA CYS A 261 2.65 16.83 -26.78
C CYS A 261 2.43 15.49 -27.53
N LEU A 262 2.55 14.35 -26.84
CA LEU A 262 2.35 13.02 -27.43
C LEU A 262 1.34 12.22 -26.61
N ASP A 263 0.09 12.66 -26.62
CA ASP A 263 -1.11 11.81 -26.43
C ASP A 263 -2.35 12.70 -26.66
N THR A 264 -2.68 12.92 -27.94
CA THR A 264 -4.03 13.25 -28.42
C THR A 264 -4.55 12.10 -29.26
#